data_AF-X0X9S6-F1
#
_entry.id   AF-X0X9S6-F1
#
_cell.length_a   1.000
_cell.length_b   1.000
_cell.length_c   1.000
_cell.angle_alpha   90.00
_cell.angle_beta   90.00
_cell.angle_gamma   90.00
#
_symmetry.space_group_name_H-M   'P 1'
#
loop_
_entity.id
_entity.type
_entity.pdbx_description
1 polymer ?
#
loop_
_entity_poly.entity_id
_entity_poly.type
_entity_poly.pdbx_seq_one_letter_code
_entity_poly.pdbx_strand_id
1 'polypeptide(L)'
;MAVEANTYAEHEDVERLIGDIVEDRTFETDTVPSLAQVESELDNVAADLNRELDQVGYTVPVSETDYPTAYAYLKAANAYGAAAVLLGVLPAETYNPDEDVEQPSDTRINMYAVKLKSALKAIRENRLRAGR
;
A
#
# COMPACT_ATOMS: atom_id res chain seq x y z
N MET A 1 14.44 7.17 2.45
CA MET A 1 14.59 6.62 3.80
C MET A 1 14.92 5.13 3.81
N ALA A 2 14.71 4.30 2.79
CA ALA A 2 14.81 2.83 2.86
C ALA A 2 13.72 2.21 3.74
N VAL A 3 12.88 1.41 3.08
CA VAL A 3 11.77 0.66 3.65
C VAL A 3 12.22 -0.20 4.84
N GLU A 4 11.44 -0.23 5.93
CA GLU A 4 11.76 -1.00 7.13
C GLU A 4 11.72 -2.51 6.88
N ALA A 5 12.51 -3.28 7.65
CA ALA A 5 12.65 -4.74 7.47
C ALA A 5 11.35 -5.56 7.65
N ASN A 6 10.30 -4.95 8.21
CA ASN A 6 9.00 -5.58 8.45
C ASN A 6 7.92 -5.19 7.44
N THR A 7 8.32 -4.45 6.40
CA THR A 7 7.43 -3.98 5.34
C THR A 7 7.41 -4.97 4.19
N TYR A 8 6.23 -5.23 3.64
CA TYR A 8 6.00 -6.32 2.69
C TYR A 8 6.15 -5.90 1.22
N ALA A 9 5.94 -4.62 0.92
CA ALA A 9 5.99 -4.09 -0.44
C ALA A 9 7.09 -3.04 -0.59
N GLU A 10 7.45 -2.79 -1.85
CA GLU A 10 8.48 -1.81 -2.22
C GLU A 10 7.83 -0.61 -2.92
N HIS A 11 8.57 0.48 -3.05
CA HIS A 11 8.07 1.69 -3.74
C HIS A 11 7.65 1.37 -5.18
N GLU A 12 8.35 0.48 -5.88
CA GLU A 12 8.00 -0.01 -7.23
C GLU A 12 6.57 -0.59 -7.31
N ASP A 13 6.11 -1.25 -6.24
CA ASP A 13 4.75 -1.79 -6.20
C ASP A 13 3.70 -0.66 -6.17
N VAL A 14 4.02 0.46 -5.54
CA VAL A 14 3.16 1.65 -5.48
C VAL A 14 3.22 2.43 -6.79
N GLU A 15 4.41 2.56 -7.40
CA GLU A 15 4.58 3.17 -8.73
C GLU A 15 3.72 2.48 -9.78
N ARG A 16 3.66 1.15 -9.75
CA ARG A 16 2.80 0.41 -10.67
C ARG A 16 1.30 0.69 -10.49
N LEU A 17 0.88 1.16 -9.32
CA LEU A 17 -0.53 1.44 -9.00
C LEU A 17 -0.94 2.88 -9.31
N ILE A 18 -0.07 3.84 -8.99
CA ILE A 18 -0.41 5.27 -9.02
C ILE A 18 0.61 6.14 -9.78
N GLY A 19 1.69 5.55 -10.28
CA GLY A 19 2.67 6.26 -11.09
C GLY A 19 2.09 6.79 -12.40
N ASP A 20 1.03 6.20 -12.95
CA ASP A 20 0.34 6.74 -14.14
C ASP A 20 -0.29 8.13 -13.91
N ILE A 21 -0.49 8.52 -12.65
CA ILE A 21 -1.07 9.81 -12.25
C ILE A 21 0.02 10.86 -12.01
N VAL A 22 1.29 10.44 -11.87
CA VAL A 22 2.42 11.34 -11.59
C VAL A 22 3.19 11.60 -12.88
N GLU A 23 3.64 12.85 -13.07
CA GLU A 23 4.27 13.33 -14.30
C GLU A 23 5.46 12.45 -14.75
N ASP A 24 6.33 12.07 -13.82
CA ASP A 24 7.54 11.27 -14.08
C ASP A 24 7.33 9.76 -14.00
N ARG A 25 6.11 9.30 -13.70
CA ARG A 25 5.74 7.87 -13.52
C ARG A 25 6.56 7.05 -12.53
N THR A 26 7.49 7.70 -11.85
CA THR A 26 8.45 7.17 -10.91
C THR A 26 8.50 8.11 -9.71
N PHE A 27 8.82 7.58 -8.54
CA PHE A 27 8.95 8.39 -7.33
C PHE A 27 10.43 8.67 -7.07
N GLU A 28 10.80 9.93 -7.19
CA GLU A 28 12.15 10.40 -6.88
C GLU A 28 12.12 11.34 -5.65
N THR A 29 13.23 12.00 -5.38
CA THR A 29 13.33 12.90 -4.21
C THR A 29 12.46 14.13 -4.37
N ASP A 30 12.31 14.62 -5.61
CA ASP A 30 11.65 15.89 -5.94
C ASP A 30 10.26 15.71 -6.57
N THR A 31 9.77 14.47 -6.69
CA THR A 31 8.44 14.18 -7.22
C THR A 31 7.37 14.37 -6.15
N VAL A 32 6.11 14.46 -6.58
CA VAL A 32 4.94 14.51 -5.68
C VAL A 32 4.07 13.28 -5.94
N PRO A 33 3.96 12.33 -4.98
CA PRO A 33 4.71 12.21 -3.73
C PRO A 33 6.21 11.88 -3.94
N SER A 34 7.03 12.17 -2.94
CA SER A 34 8.46 11.84 -2.96
C SER A 34 8.71 10.39 -2.56
N LEU A 35 9.82 9.80 -2.99
CA LEU A 35 10.22 8.44 -2.61
C LEU A 35 10.18 8.22 -1.10
N ALA A 36 10.64 9.20 -0.31
CA ALA A 36 10.63 9.12 1.15
C ALA A 36 9.20 9.10 1.73
N GLN A 37 8.26 9.82 1.11
CA GLN A 37 6.85 9.76 1.51
C GLN A 37 6.26 8.39 1.18
N VAL A 38 6.57 7.84 0.01
CA VAL A 38 6.09 6.51 -0.40
C VAL A 38 6.58 5.43 0.55
N GLU A 39 7.89 5.42 0.86
CA GLU A 39 8.48 4.49 1.82
C GLU A 39 7.85 4.64 3.21
N SER A 40 7.66 5.87 3.69
CA SER A 40 7.02 6.12 4.98
C SER A 40 5.58 5.59 5.06
N GLU A 41 4.79 5.73 3.99
CA GLU A 41 3.43 5.20 3.98
C GLU A 41 3.39 3.67 3.85
N LEU A 42 4.35 3.07 3.14
CA LEU A 42 4.51 1.62 3.12
C LEU A 42 4.80 1.07 4.52
N ASP A 43 5.70 1.72 5.26
CA ASP A 43 6.06 1.34 6.63
C ASP A 43 4.88 1.52 7.60
N ASN A 44 4.15 2.62 7.50
CA ASN A 44 2.94 2.87 8.32
C ASN A 44 1.89 1.77 8.11
N VAL A 45 1.59 1.43 6.86
CA VAL A 45 0.60 0.40 6.53
C VAL A 45 1.10 -0.99 6.95
N ALA A 46 2.41 -1.25 6.83
CA ALA A 46 2.99 -2.51 7.27
C ALA A 46 2.88 -2.67 8.78
N ALA A 47 3.14 -1.61 9.55
CA ALA A 47 2.96 -1.59 10.99
C ALA A 47 1.52 -1.93 11.40
N ASP A 48 0.52 -1.39 10.68
CA ASP A 48 -0.88 -1.71 10.94
C ASP A 48 -1.24 -3.17 10.59
N LEU A 49 -0.76 -3.70 9.46
CA LEU A 49 -0.95 -5.11 9.10
C LEU A 49 -0.29 -6.04 10.13
N ASN A 50 0.94 -5.72 10.54
CA ASN A 50 1.70 -6.48 11.52
C ASN A 50 1.03 -6.47 12.89
N ARG A 51 0.51 -5.32 13.33
CA ARG A 51 -0.27 -5.21 14.57
C ARG A 51 -1.51 -6.11 14.55
N GLU A 52 -2.22 -6.16 13.43
CA GLU A 52 -3.43 -6.98 13.29
C GLU A 52 -3.11 -8.47 13.21
N LEU A 53 -2.01 -8.84 12.55
CA LEU A 53 -1.50 -10.21 12.53
C LEU A 53 -1.12 -10.68 13.93
N ASP A 54 -0.36 -9.88 14.68
CA ASP A 54 0.07 -10.19 16.06
C ASP A 54 -1.14 -10.34 17.00
N GLN A 55 -2.13 -9.44 16.91
CA GLN A 55 -3.36 -9.52 17.71
C GLN A 55 -4.15 -10.81 17.51
N VAL A 56 -4.11 -11.37 16.30
CA VAL A 56 -4.80 -12.61 15.95
C VAL A 56 -3.94 -13.85 16.23
N GLY A 57 -2.68 -13.65 16.65
CA GLY A 57 -1.74 -14.68 17.03
C GLY A 57 -0.96 -15.28 15.86
N TYR A 58 -0.73 -14.52 14.79
CA TYR A 58 0.22 -14.90 13.75
C TYR A 58 1.65 -14.53 14.15
N THR A 59 2.62 -15.30 13.65
CA THR A 59 4.03 -14.91 13.73
C THR A 59 4.29 -13.73 12.79
N VAL A 60 4.90 -12.66 13.32
CA VAL A 60 5.18 -11.42 12.60
C VAL A 60 6.70 -11.14 12.58
N PRO A 61 7.29 -10.74 11.44
CA PRO A 61 6.66 -10.64 10.11
C PRO A 61 6.37 -12.02 9.52
N VAL A 62 5.37 -12.08 8.62
CA VAL A 62 5.11 -13.31 7.86
C VAL A 62 6.27 -13.56 6.92
N SER A 63 6.88 -14.75 7.01
CA SER A 63 8.01 -15.14 6.16
C SER A 63 7.56 -15.44 4.73
N GLU A 64 8.22 -14.82 3.74
CA GLU A 64 8.02 -15.13 2.33
C GLU A 64 8.40 -16.57 2.00
N THR A 65 9.46 -17.08 2.64
CA THR A 65 9.98 -18.43 2.39
C THR A 65 9.03 -19.49 2.90
N ASP A 66 8.46 -19.28 4.09
CA ASP A 66 7.59 -20.27 4.74
C ASP A 66 6.14 -20.17 4.26
N TYR A 67 5.68 -18.95 3.95
CA TYR A 67 4.29 -18.66 3.59
C TYR A 67 4.16 -17.74 2.37
N PRO A 68 4.64 -18.15 1.18
CA PRO A 68 4.72 -17.29 -0.01
C PRO A 68 3.36 -16.75 -0.46
N THR A 69 2.28 -17.53 -0.35
CA THR A 69 0.93 -17.07 -0.70
C THR A 69 0.40 -16.01 0.27
N ALA A 70 0.65 -16.17 1.57
CA ALA A 70 0.23 -15.20 2.57
C ALA A 70 1.08 -13.93 2.47
N TYR A 71 2.38 -14.08 2.25
CA TYR A 71 3.30 -12.97 2.00
C TYR A 71 2.89 -12.16 0.77
N ALA A 72 2.64 -12.80 -0.38
CA ALA A 72 2.19 -12.10 -1.58
C ALA A 72 0.87 -11.36 -1.38
N TYR A 73 -0.04 -11.92 -0.56
CA TYR A 73 -1.28 -11.25 -0.20
C TYR A 73 -1.05 -10.01 0.66
N LEU A 74 -0.18 -10.10 1.67
CA LEU A 74 0.19 -8.99 2.54
C LEU A 74 0.97 -7.91 1.78
N LYS A 75 1.87 -8.30 0.87
CA LYS A 75 2.57 -7.41 -0.07
C LYS A 75 1.56 -6.60 -0.89
N ALA A 76 0.58 -7.27 -1.50
CA ALA A 76 -0.46 -6.56 -2.25
C ALA A 76 -1.29 -5.62 -1.35
N ALA A 77 -1.69 -6.07 -0.16
CA ALA A 77 -2.45 -5.24 0.78
C ALA A 77 -1.67 -4.01 1.26
N ASN A 78 -0.37 -4.16 1.50
CA ASN A 78 0.54 -3.09 1.90
C ASN A 78 0.66 -2.03 0.81
N ALA A 79 0.93 -2.46 -0.44
CA ALA A 79 1.01 -1.55 -1.59
C ALA A 79 -0.33 -0.81 -1.85
N TYR A 80 -1.47 -1.51 -1.75
CA TYR A 80 -2.78 -0.86 -1.89
C TYR A 80 -3.06 0.14 -0.77
N GLY A 81 -2.70 -0.18 0.46
CA GLY A 81 -2.87 0.75 1.58
C GLY A 81 -2.05 2.03 1.39
N ALA A 82 -0.77 1.89 1.06
CA ALA A 82 0.11 3.04 0.83
C ALA A 82 -0.40 3.89 -0.36
N ALA A 83 -0.76 3.25 -1.48
CA ALA A 83 -1.33 3.93 -2.63
C ALA A 83 -2.63 4.69 -2.29
N ALA A 84 -3.51 4.11 -1.47
CA ALA A 84 -4.75 4.78 -1.05
C ALA A 84 -4.49 6.05 -0.23
N VAL A 85 -3.51 6.00 0.69
CA VAL A 85 -3.14 7.15 1.51
C VAL A 85 -2.49 8.23 0.65
N LEU A 86 -1.51 7.85 -0.19
CA LEU A 86 -0.80 8.79 -1.06
C LEU A 86 -1.75 9.52 -2.02
N LEU A 87 -2.69 8.81 -2.64
CA LEU A 87 -3.71 9.42 -3.49
C LEU A 87 -4.61 10.40 -2.73
N GLY A 88 -4.83 10.19 -1.43
CA GLY A 88 -5.61 11.11 -0.58
C GLY A 88 -4.85 12.36 -0.16
N VAL A 89 -3.52 12.37 -0.30
CA VAL A 89 -2.62 13.48 0.09
C VAL A 89 -2.11 14.25 -1.14
N LEU A 90 -2.26 13.69 -2.35
CA LEU A 90 -1.92 14.38 -3.59
C LEU A 90 -2.67 15.71 -3.71
N PRO A 91 -1.97 16.85 -3.90
CA PRO A 91 -2.63 18.13 -4.12
C PRO A 91 -3.44 18.07 -5.41
N ALA A 92 -4.66 18.63 -5.37
CA ALA A 92 -5.55 18.69 -6.54
C ALA A 92 -4.96 19.46 -7.75
N GLU A 93 -3.81 20.13 -7.58
CA GLU A 93 -3.16 20.98 -8.58
C GLU A 93 -2.21 20.24 -9.53
N THR A 94 -1.83 18.99 -9.25
CA THR A 94 -1.17 18.11 -10.24
C THR A 94 -2.15 17.57 -11.31
N TYR A 95 -3.40 18.04 -11.27
CA TYR A 95 -4.49 17.64 -12.14
C TYR A 95 -4.57 18.56 -13.36
N ASN A 96 -4.49 18.00 -14.57
CA ASN A 96 -4.78 18.73 -15.80
C ASN A 96 -6.28 19.05 -15.85
N PRO A 97 -6.71 20.30 -15.62
CA PRO A 97 -8.12 20.65 -15.39
C PRO A 97 -8.95 20.75 -16.68
N ASP A 98 -8.36 20.49 -17.85
CA ASP A 98 -9.02 20.62 -19.17
C ASP A 98 -9.74 19.33 -19.65
N GLU A 99 -9.69 18.23 -18.89
CA GLU A 99 -10.40 16.99 -19.26
C GLU A 99 -11.64 16.75 -18.38
N ASP A 100 -12.83 16.88 -19.00
CA ASP A 100 -14.17 16.52 -18.50
C ASP A 100 -14.29 14.99 -18.26
N VAL A 101 -13.48 14.42 -17.38
CA VAL A 101 -13.47 12.99 -17.09
C VAL A 101 -13.52 12.77 -15.58
N GLU A 102 -14.57 12.06 -15.16
CA GLU A 102 -14.80 11.41 -13.87
C GLU A 102 -13.54 11.31 -12.99
N GLN A 103 -13.53 11.97 -11.82
CA GLN A 103 -12.37 12.02 -10.91
C GLN A 103 -11.83 10.60 -10.62
N PRO A 104 -10.67 10.21 -11.20
CA PRO A 104 -10.12 8.87 -11.01
C PRO A 104 -9.62 8.66 -9.57
N SER A 105 -9.29 9.76 -8.90
CA SER A 105 -8.81 9.83 -7.52
C SER A 105 -9.79 9.19 -6.55
N ASP A 106 -11.05 9.64 -6.52
CA ASP A 106 -12.05 9.11 -5.58
C ASP A 106 -12.33 7.61 -5.81
N THR A 107 -12.38 7.18 -7.08
CA THR A 107 -12.68 5.79 -7.41
C THR A 107 -11.52 4.85 -7.06
N ARG A 108 -10.27 5.26 -7.36
CA ARG A 108 -9.07 4.46 -7.06
C ARG A 108 -8.74 4.45 -5.57
N ILE A 109 -8.84 5.59 -4.88
CA ILE A 109 -8.69 5.68 -3.42
C ILE A 109 -9.65 4.69 -2.76
N ASN A 110 -10.94 4.76 -3.10
CA ASN A 110 -11.94 3.87 -2.53
C ASN A 110 -11.68 2.40 -2.87
N MET A 111 -11.31 2.09 -4.11
CA MET A 111 -10.98 0.71 -4.52
C MET A 111 -9.80 0.14 -3.71
N TYR A 112 -8.70 0.89 -3.57
CA TYR A 112 -7.53 0.45 -2.82
C TYR A 112 -7.80 0.37 -1.32
N ALA A 113 -8.53 1.33 -0.76
CA ALA A 113 -8.97 1.27 0.63
C ALA A 113 -9.87 0.06 0.92
N VAL A 114 -10.76 -0.32 -0.01
CA VAL A 114 -11.58 -1.54 0.10
C VAL A 114 -10.71 -2.79 0.07
N LYS A 115 -9.66 -2.85 -0.77
CA LYS A 115 -8.73 -3.97 -0.80
C LYS A 115 -7.96 -4.13 0.52
N LEU A 116 -7.47 -3.03 1.09
CA LEU A 116 -6.82 -3.05 2.41
C LEU A 116 -7.81 -3.52 3.49
N LYS A 117 -9.03 -2.98 3.53
CA LYS A 117 -10.07 -3.39 4.49
C LYS A 117 -10.42 -4.87 4.36
N SER A 118 -10.48 -5.40 3.14
CA SER A 118 -10.70 -6.82 2.87
C SER A 118 -9.57 -7.68 3.43
N ALA A 119 -8.31 -7.24 3.27
CA ALA A 119 -7.15 -7.92 3.84
C ALA A 119 -7.15 -7.93 5.35
N LEU A 120 -7.43 -6.78 5.99
CA LEU A 120 -7.59 -6.68 7.44
C LEU A 120 -8.71 -7.59 7.95
N LYS A 121 -9.84 -7.64 7.23
CA LYS A 121 -10.93 -8.56 7.56
C LYS A 121 -10.50 -10.03 7.44
N ALA A 122 -9.75 -10.40 6.41
CA ALA A 122 -9.23 -11.76 6.24
C ALA A 122 -8.24 -12.16 7.35
N ILE A 123 -7.40 -11.23 7.82
CA ILE A 123 -6.52 -11.40 8.98
C ILE A 123 -7.37 -11.69 10.22
N ARG A 124 -8.33 -10.81 10.55
CA ARG A 124 -9.22 -10.93 11.71
C ARG A 124 -10.08 -12.20 11.70
N GLU A 125 -10.54 -12.63 10.53
CA GLU A 125 -11.32 -13.86 10.35
C GLU A 125 -10.44 -15.13 10.36
N ASN A 126 -9.14 -15.02 10.62
CA ASN A 126 -8.24 -16.17 10.67
C ASN A 126 -8.11 -16.95 9.34
N ARG A 127 -8.23 -16.25 8.21
CA ARG A 127 -8.29 -16.86 6.87
C ARG A 127 -6.96 -16.92 6.14
N LEU A 128 -5.90 -16.36 6.73
CA LEU A 128 -4.55 -16.47 6.20
C LEU A 128 -3.93 -17.81 6.57
N ARG A 129 -3.38 -18.49 5.58
CA ARG A 129 -2.54 -19.67 5.79
C ARG A 129 -1.10 -19.21 6.06
N ALA A 130 -0.88 -18.68 7.25
CA ALA A 130 0.41 -18.24 7.76
C ALA A 130 0.72 -18.90 9.12
N GLY A 131 1.98 -18.83 9.55
CA GLY A 131 2.44 -19.37 10.82
C GLY A 131 1.82 -18.63 12.00
N ARG A 132 1.49 -19.37 13.06
CA ARG A 132 0.92 -18.85 14.31
C ARG A 132 1.82 -19.28 15.45
#